data_AF-A0A8C5LZN5-F1
#
_entry.id   AF-A0A8C5LZN5-F1
#
_cell.length_a   1.000
_cell.length_b   1.000
_cell.length_c   1.000
_cell.angle_alpha   90.00
_cell.angle_beta   90.00
_cell.angle_gamma   90.00
#
_symmetry.space_group_name_H-M   'P 1'
#
loop_
_entity.id
_entity.type
_entity.pdbx_description
1 polymer ?
#
loop_
_entity_poly.entity_id
_entity_poly.type
_entity_poly.pdbx_seq_one_letter_code
_entity_poly.pdbx_strand_id
1 'polypeptide(L)'
;MARAGVPSRSVRAPDSASEALGGAAAPTLRVDEKSTKIINWLKKMYGEQPIPHYEVNTRNVDILYEVAKWNNTRDQDLGLLIEDTKEKSAEVQAEAKYLQELLSDSLGPSCMDLSRMGNGYMSQLVDSCLALELKDSSLTSYIPAVNDLSTELVFMESSNEEQELALRNMRKRLTDALVLEKSLEGELKKVEEQCHFEKAKVDVRSQNLKKLKDKSEEYKYKIQVSMDQLFASGMEESFSHRSLVSLSEMLTDLKAQSTAVKEKLNSYLDLAPNPSLVKVKIEEAKRELKATEAELTAKVNMMEFVLPDPGKRRLN
;
A
#
# COMPACT_ATOMS: atom_id res chain seq x y z
N MET A 1 -101.75 34.16 -48.30
CA MET A 1 -102.06 33.58 -49.63
C MET A 1 -102.36 32.10 -49.44
N ALA A 2 -103.55 31.67 -49.92
CA ALA A 2 -104.01 30.31 -50.25
C ALA A 2 -103.79 29.17 -49.20
N ARG A 3 -104.84 28.76 -48.46
CA ARG A 3 -105.89 27.74 -48.78
C ARG A 3 -105.46 26.33 -48.32
N ALA A 4 -106.12 25.77 -47.29
CA ALA A 4 -107.26 24.83 -47.36
C ALA A 4 -106.81 23.39 -47.69
N GLY A 5 -107.28 22.30 -47.07
CA GLY A 5 -108.37 22.05 -46.14
C GLY A 5 -108.37 20.57 -45.68
N VAL A 6 -109.16 20.34 -44.64
CA VAL A 6 -109.63 19.08 -43.99
C VAL A 6 -110.58 18.32 -44.98
N PRO A 7 -111.20 17.11 -44.78
CA PRO A 7 -111.12 16.00 -43.78
C PRO A 7 -111.16 14.52 -44.32
N SER A 8 -111.01 13.57 -43.39
CA SER A 8 -111.79 12.31 -43.13
C SER A 8 -112.38 11.40 -44.23
N ARG A 9 -112.08 10.09 -44.14
CA ARG A 9 -112.98 8.90 -44.00
C ARG A 9 -112.18 7.62 -44.29
N SER A 10 -112.12 6.63 -43.38
CA SER A 10 -113.10 5.56 -43.13
C SER A 10 -112.87 4.29 -43.97
N VAL A 11 -113.05 3.14 -43.30
CA VAL A 11 -113.53 1.83 -43.80
C VAL A 11 -112.49 0.68 -43.87
N ARG A 12 -112.76 -0.31 -42.99
CA ARG A 12 -112.63 -1.79 -43.10
C ARG A 12 -111.29 -2.50 -43.25
N ALA A 13 -111.03 -3.34 -42.24
CA ALA A 13 -110.56 -4.72 -42.37
C ALA A 13 -111.67 -5.63 -42.95
N PRO A 14 -111.50 -6.96 -43.17
CA PRO A 14 -110.34 -7.82 -42.91
C PRO A 14 -110.07 -8.82 -44.06
N ASP A 15 -109.36 -9.89 -43.67
CA ASP A 15 -109.32 -11.23 -44.27
C ASP A 15 -108.27 -11.51 -45.34
N SER A 16 -107.64 -12.67 -45.37
CA SER A 16 -107.35 -13.77 -44.42
C SER A 16 -106.75 -14.84 -45.31
N ALA A 17 -105.69 -15.51 -44.83
CA ALA A 17 -105.22 -16.79 -45.35
C ALA A 17 -104.67 -16.76 -46.81
N SER A 18 -103.82 -17.66 -47.26
CA SER A 18 -103.31 -18.91 -46.72
C SER A 18 -102.12 -19.28 -47.60
N GLU A 19 -101.23 -20.12 -47.05
CA GLU A 19 -100.55 -21.19 -47.78
C GLU A 19 -99.51 -20.79 -48.87
N ALA A 20 -98.42 -21.50 -49.06
CA ALA A 20 -97.89 -22.70 -48.44
C ALA A 20 -96.57 -23.01 -49.15
N LEU A 21 -95.67 -23.62 -48.38
CA LEU A 21 -94.80 -24.71 -48.79
C LEU A 21 -93.88 -24.53 -50.02
N GLY A 22 -92.59 -24.62 -49.71
CA GLY A 22 -91.87 -25.84 -50.09
C GLY A 22 -90.68 -25.59 -51.01
N GLY A 23 -89.48 -25.88 -50.51
CA GLY A 23 -88.28 -25.89 -51.34
C GLY A 23 -87.04 -26.25 -50.54
N ALA A 24 -86.65 -27.51 -50.60
CA ALA A 24 -85.58 -28.13 -49.84
C ALA A 24 -84.15 -27.70 -50.26
N ALA A 25 -83.25 -27.89 -49.28
CA ALA A 25 -81.86 -28.34 -49.42
C ALA A 25 -80.72 -27.34 -49.70
N ALA A 26 -79.72 -27.45 -48.82
CA ALA A 26 -78.27 -27.28 -49.02
C ALA A 26 -77.60 -25.98 -48.52
N PRO A 27 -76.34 -26.08 -48.02
CA PRO A 27 -75.78 -25.21 -47.00
C PRO A 27 -75.00 -24.03 -47.59
N THR A 28 -75.70 -22.94 -47.91
CA THR A 28 -75.09 -21.66 -48.31
C THR A 28 -75.55 -20.47 -47.47
N LEU A 29 -76.57 -20.65 -46.61
CA LEU A 29 -77.22 -19.55 -45.87
C LEU A 29 -76.43 -18.97 -44.68
N ARG A 30 -75.30 -19.56 -44.27
CA ARG A 30 -74.56 -19.06 -43.09
C ARG A 30 -73.61 -17.89 -43.38
N VAL A 31 -73.10 -17.77 -44.60
CA VAL A 31 -72.12 -16.71 -44.95
C VAL A 31 -72.82 -15.37 -45.18
N ASP A 32 -74.04 -15.37 -45.70
CA ASP A 32 -74.81 -14.15 -45.98
C ASP A 32 -75.30 -13.43 -44.70
N GLU A 33 -75.76 -14.17 -43.69
CA GLU A 33 -76.20 -13.57 -42.42
C GLU A 33 -75.04 -12.99 -41.60
N LYS A 34 -73.87 -13.62 -41.65
CA LYS A 34 -72.66 -13.10 -40.99
C LYS A 34 -72.16 -11.85 -41.71
N SER A 35 -72.12 -11.87 -43.05
CA SER A 35 -71.66 -10.75 -43.86
C SER A 35 -72.57 -9.52 -43.72
N THR A 36 -73.88 -9.69 -43.66
CA THR A 36 -74.83 -8.59 -43.41
C THR A 36 -74.67 -7.95 -42.03
N LYS A 37 -74.44 -8.76 -40.98
CA LYS A 37 -74.14 -8.25 -39.63
C LYS A 37 -72.81 -7.48 -39.57
N ILE A 38 -71.78 -7.97 -40.27
CA ILE A 38 -70.49 -7.28 -40.39
C ILE A 38 -70.66 -5.94 -41.11
N ILE A 39 -71.38 -5.91 -42.23
CA ILE A 39 -71.62 -4.67 -42.99
C ILE A 39 -72.38 -3.64 -42.15
N ASN A 40 -73.40 -4.06 -41.39
CA ASN A 40 -74.12 -3.17 -40.50
C ASN A 40 -73.25 -2.64 -39.35
N TRP A 41 -72.42 -3.50 -38.75
CA TRP A 41 -71.45 -3.07 -37.74
C TRP A 41 -70.41 -2.09 -38.32
N LEU A 42 -69.86 -2.37 -39.50
CA LEU A 42 -68.93 -1.47 -40.18
C LEU A 42 -69.60 -0.12 -40.51
N LYS A 43 -70.85 -0.11 -41.00
CA LYS A 43 -71.61 1.13 -41.18
C LYS A 43 -71.77 1.92 -39.87
N LYS A 44 -72.06 1.24 -38.75
CA LYS A 44 -72.16 1.89 -37.44
C LYS A 44 -70.82 2.50 -36.99
N MET A 45 -69.71 1.79 -37.20
CA MET A 45 -68.37 2.23 -36.80
C MET A 45 -67.84 3.39 -37.66
N TYR A 46 -68.11 3.37 -38.97
CA TYR A 46 -67.61 4.37 -39.92
C TYR A 46 -68.59 5.52 -40.18
N GLY A 47 -69.84 5.43 -39.68
CA GLY A 47 -70.85 6.49 -39.80
C GLY A 47 -71.17 6.83 -41.27
N GLU A 48 -70.81 8.03 -41.70
CA GLU A 48 -70.97 8.51 -43.09
C GLU A 48 -69.75 8.27 -43.99
N GLN A 49 -68.65 7.74 -43.47
CA GLN A 49 -67.45 7.47 -44.26
C GLN A 49 -67.58 6.15 -45.05
N PRO A 50 -67.02 6.07 -46.27
CA PRO A 50 -67.06 4.85 -47.07
C PRO A 50 -66.26 3.74 -46.36
N ILE A 51 -66.85 2.55 -46.27
CA ILE A 51 -66.21 1.37 -45.66
C ILE A 51 -65.00 0.98 -46.52
N PRO A 52 -63.79 0.83 -45.93
CA PRO A 52 -62.62 0.38 -46.65
C PRO A 52 -62.85 -0.97 -47.33
N HIS A 53 -62.37 -1.11 -48.57
CA HIS A 53 -62.45 -2.37 -49.31
C HIS A 53 -61.68 -3.47 -48.55
N TYR A 54 -62.36 -4.59 -48.27
CA TYR A 54 -61.76 -5.76 -47.62
C TYR A 54 -62.02 -7.02 -48.43
N GLU A 55 -61.10 -7.98 -48.38
CA GLU A 55 -61.24 -9.26 -49.06
C GLU A 55 -62.21 -10.17 -48.31
N VAL A 56 -63.31 -10.55 -48.98
CA VAL A 56 -64.34 -11.45 -48.46
C VAL A 56 -63.87 -12.90 -48.54
N ASN A 57 -62.89 -13.25 -47.72
CA ASN A 57 -62.43 -14.62 -47.49
C ASN A 57 -63.16 -15.21 -46.27
N THR A 58 -63.50 -16.51 -46.27
CA THR A 58 -64.18 -17.19 -45.16
C THR A 58 -63.50 -16.92 -43.81
N ARG A 59 -62.16 -16.95 -43.78
CA ARG A 59 -61.38 -16.62 -42.57
C ARG A 59 -61.56 -15.16 -42.12
N ASN A 60 -61.59 -14.22 -43.07
CA ASN A 60 -61.74 -12.79 -42.78
C ASN A 60 -63.15 -12.46 -42.30
N VAL A 61 -64.17 -13.06 -42.92
CA VAL A 61 -65.58 -12.91 -42.53
C VAL A 61 -65.80 -13.45 -41.12
N ASP A 62 -65.25 -14.61 -40.77
CA ASP A 62 -65.40 -15.15 -39.41
C ASP A 62 -64.66 -14.31 -38.35
N ILE A 63 -63.46 -13.81 -38.65
CA ILE A 63 -62.73 -12.90 -37.75
C ILE A 63 -63.52 -11.59 -37.56
N LEU A 64 -63.98 -10.97 -38.64
CA LEU A 64 -64.75 -9.73 -38.59
C LEU A 64 -66.09 -9.91 -37.87
N TYR A 65 -66.74 -11.07 -38.04
CA TYR A 65 -67.98 -11.38 -37.34
C TYR A 65 -67.77 -11.46 -35.82
N GLU A 66 -66.71 -12.15 -35.38
CA GLU A 66 -66.41 -12.23 -33.95
C GLU A 66 -65.99 -10.87 -33.41
N VAL A 67 -65.16 -10.10 -34.11
CA VAL A 67 -64.81 -8.73 -33.70
C VAL A 67 -66.05 -7.84 -33.59
N ALA A 68 -67.00 -7.94 -34.54
CA ALA A 68 -68.26 -7.21 -34.48
C ALA A 68 -69.10 -7.61 -33.26
N LYS A 69 -69.18 -8.91 -32.97
CA LYS A 69 -69.91 -9.45 -31.81
C LYS A 69 -69.29 -8.97 -30.50
N TRP A 70 -67.97 -9.09 -30.35
CA TRP A 70 -67.22 -8.64 -29.18
C TRP A 70 -67.35 -7.14 -28.96
N ASN A 71 -67.23 -6.33 -30.02
CA ASN A 71 -67.41 -4.89 -29.91
C ASN A 71 -68.84 -4.53 -29.51
N ASN A 72 -69.85 -5.19 -30.07
CA ASN A 72 -71.23 -4.88 -29.72
C ASN A 72 -71.55 -5.20 -28.25
N THR A 73 -71.04 -6.33 -27.73
CA THR A 73 -71.16 -6.65 -26.30
C THR A 73 -70.42 -5.61 -25.44
N ARG A 74 -69.18 -5.27 -25.81
CA ARG A 74 -68.38 -4.28 -25.08
C ARG A 74 -69.02 -2.89 -25.10
N ASP A 75 -69.57 -2.46 -26.22
CA ASP A 75 -70.27 -1.18 -26.36
C ASP A 75 -71.53 -1.14 -25.50
N GLN A 76 -72.26 -2.26 -25.39
CA GLN A 76 -73.41 -2.38 -24.51
C GLN A 76 -73.00 -2.26 -23.03
N ASP A 77 -71.96 -3.00 -22.61
CA ASP A 77 -71.45 -2.95 -21.23
C ASP A 77 -70.91 -1.55 -20.88
N LEU A 78 -70.19 -0.91 -21.81
CA LEU A 78 -69.73 0.47 -21.65
C LEU A 78 -70.90 1.45 -21.55
N GLY A 79 -71.97 1.24 -22.34
CA GLY A 79 -73.19 2.02 -22.25
C GLY A 79 -73.80 1.98 -20.85
N LEU A 80 -73.93 0.77 -20.27
CA LEU A 80 -74.44 0.58 -18.92
C LEU A 80 -73.56 1.27 -17.86
N LEU A 81 -72.23 1.17 -17.99
CA LEU A 81 -71.31 1.85 -17.06
C LEU A 81 -71.40 3.38 -17.17
N ILE A 82 -71.59 3.91 -18.39
CA ILE A 82 -71.79 5.35 -18.61
C ILE A 82 -73.11 5.81 -17.98
N GLU A 83 -74.18 5.02 -18.09
CA GLU A 83 -75.47 5.33 -17.47
C GLU A 83 -75.38 5.31 -15.94
N ASP A 84 -74.79 4.25 -15.36
CA ASP A 84 -74.58 4.11 -13.91
C ASP A 84 -73.71 5.25 -13.33
N THR A 85 -72.62 5.60 -14.01
CA THR A 85 -71.75 6.71 -13.57
C THR A 85 -72.45 8.06 -13.67
N LYS A 86 -73.30 8.27 -14.68
CA LYS A 86 -74.14 9.49 -14.78
C LYS A 86 -75.18 9.55 -13.67
N GLU A 87 -75.86 8.44 -13.37
CA GLU A 87 -76.84 8.38 -12.29
C GLU A 87 -76.19 8.65 -10.93
N LYS A 88 -75.07 7.98 -10.62
CA LYS A 88 -74.28 8.25 -9.41
C LYS A 88 -73.80 9.70 -9.33
N SER A 89 -73.33 10.26 -10.44
CA SER A 89 -72.93 11.67 -10.47
C SER A 89 -74.12 12.60 -10.21
N ALA A 90 -75.31 12.27 -10.71
CA ALA A 90 -76.51 13.05 -10.49
C ALA A 90 -77.00 12.95 -9.03
N GLU A 91 -76.94 11.76 -8.43
CA GLU A 91 -77.25 11.51 -7.01
C GLU A 91 -76.31 12.29 -6.11
N VAL A 92 -74.99 12.16 -6.30
CA VAL A 92 -73.99 12.91 -5.52
C VAL A 92 -74.16 14.42 -5.69
N GLN A 93 -74.49 14.88 -6.90
CA GLN A 93 -74.76 16.30 -7.14
C GLN A 93 -76.05 16.77 -6.44
N ALA A 94 -77.09 15.94 -6.40
CA ALA A 94 -78.34 16.23 -5.70
C ALA A 94 -78.13 16.25 -4.18
N GLU A 95 -77.38 15.30 -3.63
CA GLU A 95 -77.00 15.27 -2.21
C GLU A 95 -76.15 16.49 -1.85
N ALA A 96 -75.16 16.84 -2.67
CA ALA A 96 -74.34 18.04 -2.45
C ALA A 96 -75.21 19.31 -2.42
N LYS A 97 -76.18 19.44 -3.33
CA LYS A 97 -77.14 20.56 -3.32
C LYS A 97 -78.02 20.55 -2.08
N TYR A 98 -78.57 19.39 -1.70
CA TYR A 98 -79.39 19.26 -0.50
C TYR A 98 -78.62 19.65 0.76
N LEU A 99 -77.38 19.16 0.91
CA LEU A 99 -76.52 19.52 2.03
C LEU A 99 -76.17 21.02 2.00
N GLN A 100 -75.91 21.59 0.83
CA GLN A 100 -75.66 23.02 0.69
C GLN A 100 -76.87 23.86 1.10
N GLU A 101 -78.08 23.49 0.66
CA GLU A 101 -79.33 24.16 1.03
C GLU A 101 -79.61 24.01 2.53
N LEU A 102 -79.50 22.79 3.07
CA LEU A 102 -79.67 22.51 4.49
C LEU A 102 -78.69 23.32 5.35
N LEU A 103 -77.42 23.39 4.95
CA LEU A 103 -76.41 24.19 5.64
C LEU A 103 -76.71 25.68 5.52
N SER A 104 -77.14 26.15 4.34
CA SER A 104 -77.50 27.56 4.14
C SER A 104 -78.72 27.97 4.98
N ASP A 105 -79.70 27.08 5.10
CA ASP A 105 -80.93 27.31 5.88
C ASP A 105 -80.69 27.18 7.39
N SER A 106 -79.86 26.22 7.83
CA SER A 106 -79.59 25.96 9.25
C SER A 106 -78.54 26.89 9.88
N LEU A 107 -77.58 27.40 9.09
CA LEU A 107 -76.55 28.32 9.59
C LEU A 107 -76.88 29.80 9.37
N GLY A 108 -77.99 30.13 8.69
CA GLY A 108 -78.32 31.51 8.34
C GLY A 108 -77.21 32.21 7.51
N PRO A 109 -77.31 33.52 7.23
CA PRO A 109 -76.30 34.26 6.46
C PRO A 109 -74.92 34.37 7.15
N SER A 110 -74.72 33.79 8.34
CA SER A 110 -73.51 33.96 9.15
C SER A 110 -72.55 32.77 9.08
N CYS A 111 -72.30 32.20 7.89
CA CYS A 111 -71.07 31.44 7.65
C CYS A 111 -69.80 32.30 7.90
N MET A 112 -69.96 33.63 7.89
CA MET A 112 -68.88 34.61 8.11
C MET A 112 -68.67 34.99 9.58
N ASP A 113 -69.62 34.71 10.48
CA ASP A 113 -69.48 35.01 11.91
C ASP A 113 -68.92 33.79 12.65
N LEU A 114 -67.72 33.38 12.23
CA LEU A 114 -66.94 32.45 13.03
C LEU A 114 -66.69 33.05 14.41
N SER A 115 -66.72 32.20 15.44
CA SER A 115 -66.24 32.58 16.77
C SER A 115 -64.86 33.22 16.67
N ARG A 116 -64.53 34.13 17.59
CA ARG A 116 -63.20 34.76 17.69
C ARG A 116 -62.05 33.75 17.57
N MET A 117 -62.25 32.54 18.10
CA MET A 117 -61.30 31.43 18.01
C MET A 117 -61.20 30.86 16.58
N GLY A 118 -62.33 30.67 15.90
CA GLY A 118 -62.37 30.20 14.51
C GLY A 118 -61.71 31.19 13.54
N ASN A 119 -61.95 32.49 13.70
CA ASN A 119 -61.23 33.53 12.96
C ASN A 119 -59.72 33.51 13.26
N GLY A 120 -59.33 33.21 14.51
CA GLY A 120 -57.93 33.02 14.87
C GLY A 120 -57.26 31.87 14.12
N TYR A 121 -57.90 30.68 14.06
CA TYR A 121 -57.38 29.54 13.32
C TYR A 121 -57.30 29.79 11.82
N MET A 122 -58.31 30.46 11.23
CA MET A 122 -58.27 30.83 9.81
C MET A 122 -57.16 31.83 9.50
N SER A 123 -56.93 32.82 10.37
CA SER A 123 -55.80 33.74 10.23
C SER A 123 -54.48 32.99 10.26
N GLN A 124 -54.27 32.10 11.24
CA GLN A 124 -53.04 31.29 11.34
C GLN A 124 -52.83 30.37 10.14
N LEU A 125 -53.90 29.79 9.60
CA LEU A 125 -53.83 28.96 8.40
C LEU A 125 -53.41 29.81 7.19
N VAL A 126 -54.00 30.99 7.01
CA VAL A 126 -53.60 31.93 5.95
C VAL A 126 -52.16 32.37 6.13
N ASP A 127 -51.74 32.73 7.34
CA ASP A 127 -50.36 33.12 7.66
C ASP A 127 -49.38 31.97 7.35
N SER A 128 -49.75 30.73 7.68
CA SER A 128 -48.95 29.53 7.37
C SER A 128 -48.88 29.27 5.86
N CYS A 129 -49.99 29.45 5.13
CA CYS A 129 -49.99 29.34 3.67
C CYS A 129 -49.13 30.43 3.02
N LEU A 130 -49.18 31.67 3.54
CA LEU A 130 -48.34 32.77 3.07
C LEU A 130 -46.85 32.50 3.36
N ALA A 131 -46.51 31.98 4.53
CA ALA A 131 -45.14 31.60 4.89
C ALA A 131 -44.59 30.45 4.02
N LEU A 132 -45.46 29.52 3.62
CA LEU A 132 -45.15 28.44 2.67
C LEU A 132 -45.28 28.88 1.20
N GLU A 133 -45.57 30.16 0.94
CA GLU A 133 -45.75 30.74 -0.39
C GLU A 133 -46.81 30.04 -1.27
N LEU A 134 -47.88 29.55 -0.64
CA LEU A 134 -48.96 28.83 -1.30
C LEU A 134 -50.02 29.77 -1.87
N LYS A 135 -50.58 29.40 -3.02
CA LYS A 135 -51.62 30.16 -3.72
C LYS A 135 -53.00 29.98 -3.09
N ASP A 136 -53.24 28.85 -2.45
CA ASP A 136 -54.52 28.47 -1.87
C ASP A 136 -54.32 27.69 -0.57
N SER A 137 -55.27 27.84 0.36
CA SER A 137 -55.33 27.09 1.61
C SER A 137 -55.96 25.71 1.43
N SER A 138 -55.93 25.17 0.20
CA SER A 138 -56.47 23.85 -0.06
C SER A 138 -55.54 22.79 0.53
N LEU A 139 -56.14 21.69 0.98
CA LEU A 139 -55.41 20.58 1.55
C LEU A 139 -54.41 19.98 0.54
N THR A 140 -54.78 19.99 -0.75
CA THR A 140 -53.94 19.50 -1.85
C THR A 140 -52.68 20.31 -2.07
N SER A 141 -52.68 21.60 -1.74
CA SER A 141 -51.49 22.45 -1.83
C SER A 141 -50.71 22.48 -0.51
N TYR A 142 -51.42 22.47 0.62
CA TYR A 142 -50.81 22.58 1.95
C TYR A 142 -50.06 21.31 2.38
N ILE A 143 -50.63 20.11 2.18
CA ILE A 143 -49.99 18.87 2.61
C ILE A 143 -48.64 18.64 1.92
N PRO A 144 -48.52 18.74 0.58
CA PRO A 144 -47.22 18.56 -0.07
C PRO A 144 -46.18 19.57 0.41
N ALA A 145 -46.55 20.84 0.57
CA ALA A 145 -45.62 21.88 1.02
C ALA A 145 -45.10 21.65 2.44
N VAL A 146 -45.97 21.21 3.36
CA VAL A 146 -45.56 20.85 4.72
C VAL A 146 -44.67 19.60 4.72
N ASN A 147 -44.97 18.63 3.86
CA ASN A 147 -44.14 17.43 3.72
C ASN A 147 -42.76 17.77 3.14
N ASP A 148 -42.71 18.60 2.11
CA ASP A 148 -41.45 19.07 1.50
C ASP A 148 -40.60 19.80 2.55
N LEU A 149 -41.18 20.73 3.31
CA LEU A 149 -40.49 21.41 4.40
C LEU A 149 -40.01 20.42 5.48
N SER A 150 -40.82 19.42 5.81
CA SER A 150 -40.43 18.38 6.79
C SER A 150 -39.26 17.54 6.28
N THR A 151 -39.24 17.21 4.98
CA THR A 151 -38.10 16.48 4.37
C THR A 151 -36.84 17.33 4.32
N GLU A 152 -36.95 18.62 3.99
CA GLU A 152 -35.83 19.55 4.01
C GLU A 152 -35.27 19.74 5.41
N LEU A 153 -36.14 19.82 6.43
CA LEU A 153 -35.74 19.92 7.83
C LEU A 153 -34.91 18.69 8.27
N VAL A 154 -35.38 17.48 7.97
CA VAL A 154 -34.66 16.24 8.30
C VAL A 154 -33.32 16.15 7.54
N PHE A 155 -33.30 16.56 6.27
CA PHE A 155 -32.08 16.62 5.48
C PHE A 155 -31.07 17.61 6.09
N MET A 156 -31.50 18.83 6.44
CA MET A 156 -30.65 19.83 7.08
C MET A 156 -30.14 19.37 8.45
N GLU A 157 -30.99 18.72 9.25
CA GLU A 157 -30.61 18.18 10.57
C GLU A 157 -29.53 17.10 10.42
N SER A 158 -29.72 16.13 9.52
CA SER A 158 -28.70 15.10 9.26
C SER A 158 -27.38 15.67 8.73
N SER A 159 -27.43 16.68 7.85
CA SER A 159 -26.24 17.37 7.36
C SER A 159 -25.51 18.13 8.46
N ASN A 160 -26.25 18.79 9.36
CA ASN A 160 -25.67 19.46 10.52
C ASN A 160 -25.01 18.46 11.49
N GLU A 161 -25.63 17.32 11.76
CA GLU A 161 -25.04 16.26 12.58
C GLU A 161 -23.72 15.73 11.99
N GLU A 162 -23.66 15.53 10.67
CA GLU A 162 -22.44 15.11 9.97
C GLU A 162 -21.32 16.16 10.12
N GLN A 163 -21.65 17.44 9.93
CA GLN A 163 -20.71 18.55 10.11
C GLN A 163 -20.21 18.64 11.55
N GLU A 164 -21.08 18.49 12.55
CA GLU A 164 -20.71 18.47 13.96
C GLU A 164 -19.79 17.29 14.29
N LEU A 165 -20.02 16.12 13.69
CA LEU A 165 -19.14 14.96 13.84
C LEU A 165 -17.77 15.21 13.19
N ALA A 166 -17.73 15.81 12.01
CA ALA A 166 -16.49 16.20 11.35
C ALA A 166 -15.69 17.22 12.17
N LEU A 167 -16.35 18.25 12.72
CA LEU A 167 -15.73 19.23 13.61
C LEU A 167 -15.19 18.58 14.89
N ARG A 168 -15.93 17.66 15.50
CA ARG A 168 -15.46 16.89 16.66
C ARG A 168 -14.23 16.06 16.34
N ASN A 169 -14.19 15.41 15.18
CA ASN A 169 -13.03 14.64 14.73
C ASN A 169 -11.81 15.55 14.52
N MET A 170 -11.98 16.64 13.78
CA MET A 170 -10.89 17.61 13.55
C MET A 170 -10.34 18.20 14.85
N ARG A 171 -11.22 18.50 15.82
CA ARG A 171 -10.79 18.97 17.16
C ARG A 171 -9.96 17.92 17.90
N LYS A 172 -10.33 16.64 17.85
CA LYS A 172 -9.53 15.55 18.43
C LYS A 172 -8.16 15.46 17.76
N ARG A 173 -8.12 15.40 16.43
CA ARG A 173 -6.86 15.35 15.66
C ARG A 173 -5.95 16.55 15.93
N LEU A 174 -6.52 17.74 16.02
CA LEU A 174 -5.77 18.96 16.36
C LEU A 174 -5.17 18.85 17.77
N THR A 175 -5.93 18.32 18.73
CA THR A 175 -5.46 18.13 20.10
C THR A 175 -4.31 17.12 20.15
N ASP A 176 -4.44 15.99 19.45
CA ASP A 176 -3.39 14.96 19.35
C ASP A 176 -2.12 15.52 18.70
N ALA A 177 -2.27 16.31 17.62
CA ALA A 177 -1.17 16.98 16.94
C ALA A 177 -0.44 17.99 17.84
N LEU A 178 -1.18 18.81 18.60
CA LEU A 178 -0.61 19.77 19.55
C LEU A 178 0.14 19.09 20.69
N VAL A 179 -0.34 17.94 21.17
CA VAL A 179 0.36 17.15 22.20
C VAL A 179 1.66 16.59 21.63
N LEU A 180 1.64 16.05 20.41
CA LEU A 180 2.83 15.55 19.72
C LEU A 180 3.85 16.66 19.48
N GLU A 181 3.41 17.83 19.01
CA GLU A 181 4.26 19.00 18.80
C GLU A 181 5.00 19.39 20.08
N LYS A 182 4.29 19.51 21.21
CA LYS A 182 4.93 19.80 22.51
C LYS A 182 5.93 18.74 22.94
N SER A 183 5.64 17.46 22.65
CA SER A 183 6.58 16.37 22.95
C SER A 183 7.85 16.49 22.12
N LEU A 184 7.71 16.76 20.82
CA LEU A 184 8.83 16.94 19.89
C LEU A 184 9.66 18.17 20.23
N GLU A 185 9.04 19.28 20.63
CA GLU A 185 9.74 20.48 21.11
C GLU A 185 10.58 20.16 22.35
N GLY A 186 10.04 19.37 23.28
CA GLY A 186 10.77 18.90 24.46
C GLY A 186 11.94 17.97 24.12
N GLU A 187 11.78 17.09 23.14
CA GLU A 187 12.87 16.24 22.64
C GLU A 187 13.95 17.03 21.90
N LEU A 188 13.57 17.99 21.07
CA LEU A 188 14.49 18.87 20.37
C LEU A 188 15.40 19.61 21.35
N LYS A 189 14.81 20.19 22.41
CA LYS A 189 15.58 20.88 23.45
C LYS A 189 16.59 19.97 24.15
N LYS A 190 16.20 18.72 24.47
CA LYS A 190 17.13 17.74 25.06
C LYS A 190 18.28 17.39 24.12
N VAL A 191 17.98 17.23 22.82
CA VAL A 191 18.99 16.95 21.79
C VAL A 191 19.93 18.13 21.61
N GLU A 192 19.42 19.37 21.63
CA GLU A 192 20.23 20.59 21.60
C GLU A 192 21.20 20.66 22.79
N GLU A 193 20.70 20.43 24.02
CA GLU A 193 21.53 20.39 25.23
C GLU A 193 22.63 19.31 25.13
N GLN A 194 22.29 18.11 24.65
CA GLN A 194 23.25 17.02 24.44
C GLN A 194 24.29 17.38 23.37
N CYS A 195 23.87 18.03 22.29
CA CYS A 195 24.75 18.50 21.23
C CYS A 195 25.74 19.55 21.75
N HIS A 196 25.27 20.51 22.56
CA HIS A 196 26.13 21.49 23.21
C HIS A 196 27.16 20.83 24.14
N PHE A 197 26.74 19.85 24.94
CA PHE A 197 27.64 19.11 25.83
C PHE A 197 28.71 18.33 25.04
N GLU A 198 28.31 17.56 24.03
CA GLU A 198 29.26 16.79 23.22
C GLU A 198 30.19 17.71 22.41
N LYS A 199 29.70 18.85 21.92
CA LYS A 199 30.54 19.86 21.26
C LYS A 199 31.61 20.39 22.21
N ALA A 200 31.25 20.78 23.43
CA ALA A 200 32.21 21.24 24.45
C ALA A 200 33.25 20.16 24.77
N LYS A 201 32.84 18.89 24.87
CA LYS A 201 33.73 17.75 25.11
C LYS A 201 34.70 17.51 23.95
N VAL A 202 34.22 17.61 22.71
CA VAL A 202 35.04 17.52 21.50
C VAL A 202 36.04 18.68 21.44
N ASP A 203 35.62 19.89 21.79
CA ASP A 203 36.50 21.07 21.82
C ASP A 203 37.62 20.91 22.86
N VAL A 204 37.31 20.39 24.05
CA VAL A 204 38.34 20.08 25.06
C VAL A 204 39.32 19.02 24.54
N ARG A 205 38.82 17.95 23.89
CA ARG A 205 39.67 16.91 23.31
C ARG A 205 40.54 17.44 22.17
N SER A 206 40.01 18.31 21.32
CA SER A 206 40.76 18.89 20.21
C SER A 206 41.88 19.81 20.71
N GLN A 207 41.61 20.62 21.75
CA GLN A 207 42.64 21.43 22.42
C GLN A 207 43.73 20.55 23.06
N ASN A 208 43.35 19.46 23.72
CA ASN A 208 44.31 18.52 24.30
C ASN A 208 45.17 17.84 23.22
N LEU A 209 44.55 17.42 22.11
CA LEU A 209 45.27 16.83 20.98
C LEU A 209 46.26 17.83 20.37
N LYS A 210 45.87 19.10 20.24
CA LYS A 210 46.76 20.17 19.78
C LYS A 210 47.97 20.34 20.71
N LYS A 211 47.74 20.43 22.02
CA LYS A 211 48.82 20.51 23.03
C LYS A 211 49.79 19.33 22.95
N LEU A 212 49.28 18.11 22.75
CA LEU A 212 50.12 16.91 22.61
C LEU A 212 50.94 16.94 21.32
N LYS A 213 50.35 17.42 20.22
CA LYS A 213 51.05 17.58 18.94
C LYS A 213 52.18 18.60 19.07
N ASP A 214 51.91 19.78 19.62
CA ASP A 214 52.90 20.85 19.82
C ASP A 214 54.07 20.34 20.68
N LYS A 215 53.77 19.58 21.75
CA LYS A 215 54.78 18.97 22.63
C LYS A 215 55.61 17.88 21.92
N SER A 216 54.98 17.09 21.06
CA SER A 216 55.70 16.10 20.24
C SER A 216 56.65 16.77 19.24
N GLU A 217 56.24 17.88 18.63
CA GLU A 217 57.09 18.65 17.72
C GLU A 217 58.25 19.30 18.47
N GLU A 218 58.01 19.84 19.67
CA GLU A 218 59.07 20.36 20.55
C GLU A 218 60.10 19.28 20.91
N TYR A 219 59.66 18.07 21.30
CA TYR A 219 60.57 16.97 21.58
C TYR A 219 61.35 16.52 20.36
N LYS A 220 60.70 16.45 19.19
CA LYS A 220 61.38 16.11 17.93
C LYS A 220 62.50 17.13 17.62
N TYR A 221 62.21 18.42 17.79
CA TYR A 221 63.22 19.46 17.62
C TYR A 221 64.37 19.34 18.62
N LYS A 222 64.07 19.14 19.92
CA LYS A 222 65.11 18.95 20.96
C LYS A 222 65.98 17.72 20.69
N ILE A 223 65.39 16.61 20.26
CA ILE A 223 66.12 15.40 19.88
C ILE A 223 67.06 15.72 18.72
N GLN A 224 66.57 16.38 17.66
CA GLN A 224 67.39 16.74 16.52
C GLN A 224 68.57 17.64 16.93
N VAL A 225 68.31 18.69 17.70
CA VAL A 225 69.37 19.60 18.19
C VAL A 225 70.41 18.86 19.03
N SER A 226 69.98 18.03 19.97
CA SER A 226 70.90 17.23 20.79
C SER A 226 71.69 16.22 19.93
N MET A 227 71.06 15.65 18.90
CA MET A 227 71.72 14.73 17.97
C MET A 227 72.78 15.46 17.14
N ASP A 228 72.46 16.65 16.62
CA ASP A 228 73.40 17.51 15.89
C ASP A 228 74.57 17.95 16.80
N GLN A 229 74.31 18.26 18.07
CA GLN A 229 75.33 18.56 19.07
C GLN A 229 76.25 17.35 19.35
N LEU A 230 75.67 16.16 19.48
CA LEU A 230 76.44 14.92 19.65
C LEU A 230 77.33 14.66 18.44
N PHE A 231 76.79 14.78 17.22
CA PHE A 231 77.57 14.66 15.99
C PHE A 231 78.70 15.71 15.92
N ALA A 232 78.42 16.97 16.27
CA ALA A 232 79.44 18.03 16.32
C ALA A 232 80.55 17.77 17.37
N SER A 233 80.23 17.08 18.46
CA SER A 233 81.21 16.67 19.49
C SER A 233 82.07 15.45 19.11
N GLY A 234 81.89 14.91 17.89
CA GLY A 234 82.67 13.80 17.36
C GLY A 234 82.03 12.42 17.58
N MET A 235 80.75 12.34 17.93
CA MET A 235 80.02 11.07 17.96
C MET A 235 79.74 10.60 16.53
N GLU A 236 80.23 9.42 16.14
CA GLU A 236 79.90 8.77 14.87
C GLU A 236 78.73 7.78 15.03
N GLU A 237 77.95 7.60 13.96
CA GLU A 237 76.85 6.62 13.90
C GLU A 237 77.33 5.17 14.14
N SER A 238 78.61 4.90 13.91
CA SER A 238 79.31 3.65 14.22
C SER A 238 79.32 3.34 15.73
N PHE A 239 79.31 4.36 16.58
CA PHE A 239 79.23 4.23 18.04
C PHE A 239 77.80 4.21 18.59
N SER A 240 76.78 4.28 17.71
CA SER A 240 75.39 4.14 18.12
C SER A 240 75.16 2.78 18.80
N HIS A 241 74.29 2.74 19.83
CA HIS A 241 73.96 1.50 20.54
C HIS A 241 73.57 0.38 19.58
N ARG A 242 72.81 0.69 18.52
CA ARG A 242 72.40 -0.29 17.50
C ARG A 242 73.62 -0.90 16.78
N SER A 243 74.57 -0.07 16.36
CA SER A 243 75.79 -0.47 15.69
C SER A 243 76.71 -1.26 16.63
N LEU A 244 76.82 -0.82 17.90
CA LEU A 244 77.63 -1.48 18.91
C LEU A 244 77.09 -2.86 19.30
N VAL A 245 75.76 -2.97 19.44
CA VAL A 245 75.10 -4.26 19.69
C VAL A 245 75.32 -5.20 18.50
N SER A 246 75.09 -4.74 17.27
CA SER A 246 75.35 -5.55 16.07
C SER A 246 76.82 -6.00 15.95
N LEU A 247 77.78 -5.12 16.27
CA LEU A 247 79.20 -5.48 16.29
C LEU A 247 79.51 -6.49 17.41
N SER A 248 78.88 -6.36 18.57
CA SER A 248 79.03 -7.31 19.68
C SER A 248 78.47 -8.69 19.33
N GLU A 249 77.33 -8.75 18.65
CA GLU A 249 76.72 -9.97 18.13
C GLU A 249 77.66 -10.63 17.10
N MET A 250 78.17 -9.85 16.13
CA MET A 250 79.16 -10.35 15.17
C MET A 250 80.44 -10.85 15.84
N LEU A 251 80.90 -10.18 16.90
CA LEU A 251 82.10 -10.58 17.65
C LEU A 251 81.86 -11.88 18.41
N THR A 252 80.68 -12.07 19.02
CA THR A 252 80.32 -13.34 19.66
C THR A 252 80.24 -14.48 18.66
N ASP A 253 79.68 -14.24 17.48
CA ASP A 253 79.62 -15.22 16.40
C ASP A 253 81.03 -15.59 15.90
N LEU A 254 81.88 -14.58 15.67
CA LEU A 254 83.26 -14.79 15.26
C LEU A 254 84.07 -15.51 16.34
N LYS A 255 83.84 -15.20 17.62
CA LYS A 255 84.46 -15.93 18.74
C LYS A 255 84.02 -17.38 18.76
N ALA A 256 82.72 -17.67 18.59
CA ALA A 256 82.21 -19.03 18.52
C ALA A 256 82.81 -19.81 17.33
N GLN A 257 82.97 -19.15 16.18
CA GLN A 257 83.67 -19.73 15.03
C GLN A 257 85.15 -19.95 15.33
N SER A 258 85.83 -19.00 15.99
CA SER A 258 87.25 -19.12 16.36
C SER A 258 87.49 -20.23 17.38
N THR A 259 86.60 -20.42 18.37
CA THR A 259 86.69 -21.55 19.31
C THR A 259 86.49 -22.87 18.59
N ALA A 260 85.51 -22.98 17.69
CA ALA A 260 85.30 -24.19 16.90
C ALA A 260 86.50 -24.52 15.98
N VAL A 261 87.12 -23.50 15.37
CA VAL A 261 88.33 -23.68 14.56
C VAL A 261 89.53 -24.05 15.41
N LYS A 262 89.70 -23.47 16.61
CA LYS A 262 90.76 -23.84 17.55
C LYS A 262 90.60 -25.26 18.06
N GLU A 263 89.38 -25.70 18.38
CA GLU A 263 89.11 -27.10 18.74
C GLU A 263 89.47 -28.06 17.60
N LYS A 264 89.09 -27.73 16.36
CA LYS A 264 89.54 -28.48 15.18
C LYS A 264 91.07 -28.47 15.06
N LEU A 265 91.74 -27.34 15.24
CA LEU A 265 93.21 -27.27 15.17
C LEU A 265 93.90 -28.09 16.26
N ASN A 266 93.41 -28.02 17.50
CA ASN A 266 93.91 -28.85 18.59
C ASN A 266 93.70 -30.33 18.27
N SER A 267 92.55 -30.71 17.70
CA SER A 267 92.35 -32.08 17.23
C SER A 267 93.36 -32.51 16.18
N TYR A 268 93.84 -31.59 15.31
CA TYR A 268 94.92 -31.87 14.34
C TYR A 268 96.31 -31.93 14.97
N LEU A 269 96.57 -31.12 16.00
CA LEU A 269 97.85 -31.09 16.74
C LEU A 269 98.03 -32.30 17.67
N ASP A 270 96.93 -32.91 18.12
CA ASP A 270 96.93 -34.16 18.89
C ASP A 270 97.15 -35.41 18.02
N LEU A 271 97.16 -35.28 16.68
CA LEU A 271 97.67 -36.36 15.83
C LEU A 271 99.21 -36.36 15.84
N ALA A 272 99.79 -37.53 16.15
CA ALA A 272 101.23 -37.73 16.23
C ALA A 272 101.99 -37.20 14.99
N PRO A 273 103.24 -36.71 15.16
CA PRO A 273 104.05 -36.16 14.06
C PRO A 273 104.12 -37.15 12.89
N ASN A 274 103.87 -36.62 11.69
CA ASN A 274 103.87 -37.32 10.41
C ASN A 274 104.84 -38.52 10.38
N PRO A 275 104.39 -39.74 10.02
CA PRO A 275 105.21 -40.96 10.04
C PRO A 275 106.51 -40.85 9.22
N SER A 276 106.57 -39.94 8.24
CA SER A 276 107.78 -39.63 7.48
C SER A 276 108.86 -38.96 8.36
N LEU A 277 108.48 -38.10 9.30
CA LEU A 277 109.40 -37.41 10.22
C LEU A 277 109.94 -38.38 11.29
N VAL A 278 109.10 -39.32 11.73
CA VAL A 278 109.49 -40.40 12.66
C VAL A 278 110.54 -41.32 12.02
N LYS A 279 110.39 -41.70 10.75
CA LYS A 279 111.39 -42.52 10.04
C LYS A 279 112.76 -41.85 9.98
N VAL A 280 112.81 -40.54 9.70
CA VAL A 280 114.07 -39.79 9.64
C VAL A 280 114.74 -39.73 11.02
N LYS A 281 113.98 -39.41 12.07
CA LYS A 281 114.49 -39.38 13.45
C LYS A 281 115.00 -40.74 13.94
N ILE A 282 114.33 -41.84 13.55
CA ILE A 282 114.78 -43.20 13.87
C ILE A 282 116.06 -43.58 13.12
N GLU A 283 116.19 -43.22 11.84
CA GLU A 283 117.40 -43.44 11.04
C GLU A 283 118.60 -42.66 11.60
N GLU A 284 118.39 -41.41 11.99
CA GLU A 284 119.42 -40.54 12.57
C GLU A 284 119.92 -41.09 13.91
N ALA A 285 119.00 -41.48 14.81
CA ALA A 285 119.35 -42.14 16.07
C ALA A 285 120.06 -43.49 15.86
N LYS A 286 119.70 -44.26 14.82
CA LYS A 286 120.41 -45.50 14.45
C LYS A 286 121.84 -45.22 13.97
N ARG A 287 122.09 -44.11 13.26
CA ARG A 287 123.45 -43.73 12.86
C ARG A 287 124.29 -43.30 14.05
N GLU A 288 123.73 -42.53 14.96
CA GLU A 288 124.42 -42.13 16.20
C GLU A 288 124.78 -43.36 17.05
N LEU A 289 123.88 -44.34 17.18
CA LEU A 289 124.15 -45.58 17.92
C LEU A 289 125.24 -46.43 17.26
N LYS A 290 125.24 -46.54 15.92
CA LYS A 290 126.33 -47.21 15.20
C LYS A 290 127.68 -46.52 15.39
N ALA A 291 127.71 -45.18 15.45
CA ALA A 291 128.94 -44.43 15.67
C ALA A 291 129.52 -44.68 17.07
N THR A 292 128.66 -44.71 18.10
CA THR A 292 129.09 -44.99 19.49
C THR A 292 129.51 -46.45 19.70
N GLU A 293 128.84 -47.42 19.08
CA GLU A 293 129.27 -48.83 19.07
C GLU A 293 130.64 -49.02 18.40
N ALA A 294 130.90 -48.31 17.30
CA ALA A 294 132.19 -48.33 16.61
C ALA A 294 133.31 -47.72 17.46
N GLU A 295 133.03 -46.62 18.19
CA GLU A 295 133.99 -46.05 19.13
C GLU A 295 134.30 -47.00 20.29
N LEU A 296 133.28 -47.70 20.81
CA LEU A 296 133.45 -48.67 21.88
C LEU A 296 134.28 -49.88 21.43
N THR A 297 134.01 -50.42 20.24
CA THR A 297 134.79 -51.55 19.68
C THR A 297 136.23 -51.15 19.36
N ALA A 298 136.47 -49.91 18.91
CA ALA A 298 137.83 -49.40 18.73
C ALA A 298 138.61 -49.32 20.06
N LYS A 299 137.94 -48.93 21.16
CA LYS A 299 138.59 -48.90 22.49
C LYS A 299 138.84 -50.28 23.08
N VAL A 300 137.97 -51.26 22.82
CA VAL A 300 138.17 -52.65 23.29
C VAL A 300 139.33 -53.34 22.56
N ASN A 301 139.52 -53.11 21.26
CA ASN A 301 140.64 -53.70 20.50
C ASN A 301 142.02 -53.10 20.83
N MET A 302 142.11 -51.88 21.38
CA MET A 302 143.39 -51.32 21.86
C MET A 302 143.86 -51.90 23.20
N MET A 303 143.02 -52.71 23.88
CA MET A 303 143.35 -53.34 25.16
C MET A 303 143.96 -54.75 25.03
N GLU A 304 144.08 -55.31 23.81
CA GLU A 304 144.51 -56.70 23.58
C GLU A 304 145.98 -56.86 23.12
N PHE A 305 146.83 -55.81 23.17
CA PHE A 305 148.25 -55.89 22.77
C PHE A 305 149.23 -55.05 23.61
N VAL A 306 149.16 -55.09 24.96
CA VAL A 306 150.33 -54.86 25.85
C VAL A 306 150.13 -55.63 27.16
N LEU A 307 150.88 -56.71 27.34
CA LEU A 307 151.35 -57.16 28.66
C LEU A 307 152.86 -56.87 28.74
N PRO A 308 153.37 -56.62 29.95
CA PRO A 308 154.53 -57.40 30.40
C PRO A 308 154.37 -57.95 31.83
N ASP A 309 154.67 -59.24 31.94
CA ASP A 309 155.11 -60.00 33.12
C ASP A 309 156.60 -59.63 33.47
N PRO A 310 157.32 -60.13 34.51
CA PRO A 310 157.03 -60.69 35.85
C PRO A 310 157.95 -60.12 37.00
N GLY A 311 157.70 -60.49 38.28
CA GLY A 311 158.79 -60.89 39.22
C GLY A 311 159.13 -60.12 40.53
N LYS A 312 158.91 -60.81 41.67
CA LYS A 312 159.70 -60.90 42.95
C LYS A 312 160.00 -59.66 43.83
N ARG A 313 159.55 -59.72 45.12
CA ARG A 313 160.28 -59.69 46.43
C ARG A 313 159.33 -59.24 47.56
N ARG A 314 159.03 -60.07 48.58
CA ARG A 314 159.61 -60.21 49.95
C ARG A 314 159.38 -59.05 50.94
N LEU A 315 158.76 -59.39 52.09
CA LEU A 315 159.00 -58.98 53.50
C LEU A 315 159.34 -57.50 53.81
N ASN A 316 158.35 -56.73 54.26
CA ASN A 316 158.13 -56.21 55.63
C ASN A 316 156.89 -55.30 55.61
#